data_AF-D0R1X4-F1
#
_entry.id   AF-D0R1X4-F1
#
_cell.length_a   1.000
_cell.length_b   1.000
_cell.length_c   1.000
_cell.angle_alpha   90.00
_cell.angle_beta   90.00
_cell.angle_gamma   90.00
#
_symmetry.space_group_name_H-M   'P 1'
#
loop_
_entity.id
_entity.type
_entity.pdbx_description
1 polymer ?
#
loop_
_entity_poly.entity_id
_entity_poly.type
_entity_poly.pdbx_seq_one_letter_code
_entity_poly.pdbx_strand_id
1 'polypeptide(L)'
;MDKGKNVLTYLNMLCHDHALTTAQLADSLNLSRSVVSHYLNELFREEKIQKIAGRPVKWTKKGSMPNLNHNFDDFIVYRGSMRYAIDQISSAIMYPPDGLNILITGHSGVGKSYLASKIAQLAKSKGIISNGAPYIVLNCADYANNPELVSSMLFGYVKGAYTGANEAKDGLLKQANGGYLFLDEVHRLSSENQEKLFSFMD
;
A
#
# COMPACT_ATOMS: atom_id res chain seq x y z
N MET A 1 -21.71 -34.13 0.09
CA MET A 1 -21.14 -32.78 0.02
C MET A 1 -20.80 -32.47 -1.42
N ASP A 2 -21.33 -31.39 -1.97
CA ASP A 2 -21.13 -30.99 -3.36
C ASP A 2 -19.67 -30.55 -3.57
N LYS A 3 -18.87 -31.40 -4.21
CA LYS A 3 -17.45 -31.15 -4.45
C LYS A 3 -17.22 -29.91 -5.32
N GLY A 4 -18.20 -29.52 -6.15
CA GLY A 4 -18.17 -28.26 -6.91
C GLY A 4 -18.25 -27.02 -6.00
N LYS A 5 -19.06 -27.08 -4.93
CA LYS A 5 -19.06 -26.02 -3.89
C LYS A 5 -17.72 -25.92 -3.18
N ASN A 6 -17.03 -27.03 -2.93
CA ASN A 6 -15.70 -26.98 -2.29
C ASN A 6 -14.68 -26.27 -3.16
N VAL A 7 -14.65 -26.51 -4.48
CA VAL A 7 -13.76 -25.80 -5.42
C VAL A 7 -14.05 -24.29 -5.43
N LEU A 8 -15.33 -23.91 -5.46
CA LEU A 8 -15.73 -22.50 -5.43
C LEU A 8 -15.41 -21.83 -4.08
N THR A 9 -15.64 -22.52 -2.96
CA THR A 9 -15.28 -22.04 -1.61
C THR A 9 -13.77 -21.84 -1.50
N TYR A 10 -12.98 -22.77 -2.02
CA TYR A 10 -11.52 -22.70 -1.97
C TYR A 10 -10.96 -21.58 -2.85
N LEU A 11 -11.53 -21.39 -4.06
CA LEU A 11 -11.26 -20.23 -4.89
C LEU A 11 -11.63 -18.93 -4.16
N ASN A 12 -12.79 -18.86 -3.49
CA ASN A 12 -13.19 -17.67 -2.75
C ASN A 12 -12.29 -17.36 -1.54
N MET A 13 -11.75 -18.38 -0.87
CA MET A 13 -10.87 -18.23 0.29
C MET A 13 -9.43 -17.83 -0.10
N LEU A 14 -8.91 -18.27 -1.25
CA LEU A 14 -7.53 -18.02 -1.67
C LEU A 14 -7.36 -16.95 -2.76
N CYS A 15 -8.41 -16.63 -3.52
CA CYS A 15 -8.37 -15.60 -4.57
C CYS A 15 -8.65 -14.18 -4.06
N HIS A 16 -8.27 -13.83 -2.83
CA HIS A 16 -8.33 -12.42 -2.43
C HIS A 16 -7.42 -11.52 -3.29
N ASP A 17 -6.30 -12.03 -3.81
CA ASP A 17 -5.36 -11.22 -4.61
C ASP A 17 -4.72 -11.92 -5.83
N HIS A 18 -4.97 -13.22 -6.11
CA HIS A 18 -4.25 -13.94 -7.18
C HIS A 18 -5.09 -15.04 -7.87
N ALA A 19 -4.88 -15.21 -9.18
CA ALA A 19 -5.50 -16.29 -9.97
C ALA A 19 -4.69 -17.60 -9.87
N LEU A 20 -5.40 -18.73 -9.73
CA LEU A 20 -4.81 -20.05 -9.48
C LEU A 20 -4.89 -20.95 -10.72
N THR A 21 -3.89 -21.80 -10.91
CA THR A 21 -3.92 -22.83 -11.96
C THR A 21 -4.71 -24.06 -11.50
N THR A 22 -5.18 -24.86 -12.47
CA THR A 22 -5.84 -26.14 -12.17
C THR A 22 -4.95 -27.09 -11.36
N ALA A 23 -3.62 -27.04 -11.54
CA ALA A 23 -2.68 -27.88 -10.78
C ALA A 23 -2.64 -27.46 -9.30
N GLN A 24 -2.48 -26.16 -9.02
CA GLN A 24 -2.46 -25.65 -7.65
C GLN A 24 -3.76 -25.96 -6.89
N LEU A 25 -4.91 -25.85 -7.56
CA LEU A 25 -6.20 -26.21 -6.98
C LEU A 25 -6.34 -27.72 -6.75
N ALA A 26 -5.82 -28.55 -7.65
CA ALA A 26 -5.79 -30.00 -7.50
C ALA A 26 -4.96 -30.42 -6.29
N ASP A 27 -3.76 -29.87 -6.14
CA ASP A 27 -2.87 -30.15 -5.02
C ASP A 27 -3.51 -29.73 -3.68
N SER A 28 -4.09 -28.53 -3.65
CA SER A 28 -4.65 -27.98 -2.42
C SER A 28 -5.94 -28.67 -1.97
N LEU A 29 -6.74 -29.17 -2.91
CA LEU A 29 -7.97 -29.89 -2.62
C LEU A 29 -7.75 -31.40 -2.47
N ASN A 30 -6.51 -31.87 -2.65
CA ASN A 30 -6.15 -33.28 -2.74
C ASN A 30 -7.06 -34.05 -3.74
N LEU A 31 -7.24 -33.46 -4.92
CA LEU A 31 -8.06 -33.99 -6.01
C LEU A 31 -7.21 -34.16 -7.27
N SER A 32 -7.64 -35.01 -8.20
CA SER A 32 -6.96 -35.11 -9.49
C SER A 32 -7.21 -33.87 -10.36
N ARG A 33 -6.21 -33.52 -11.19
CA ARG A 33 -6.30 -32.39 -12.13
C ARG A 33 -7.50 -32.49 -13.07
N SER A 34 -7.88 -33.71 -13.49
CA SER A 34 -9.05 -33.94 -14.36
C SER A 34 -10.36 -33.60 -13.65
N VAL A 35 -10.51 -33.99 -12.39
CA VAL A 35 -11.69 -33.69 -11.56
C VAL A 35 -11.80 -32.19 -11.30
N VAL A 36 -10.70 -31.54 -10.96
CA VAL A 36 -10.68 -30.07 -10.76
C VAL A 36 -10.99 -29.33 -12.07
N SER A 37 -10.44 -29.78 -13.19
CA SER A 37 -10.74 -29.21 -14.51
C SER A 37 -12.23 -29.31 -14.86
N HIS A 38 -12.87 -30.45 -14.56
CA HIS A 38 -14.31 -30.64 -14.76
C HIS A 38 -15.12 -29.59 -14.00
N TYR A 39 -14.89 -29.46 -12.69
CA TYR A 39 -15.60 -28.49 -11.86
C TYR A 39 -15.35 -27.04 -12.27
N LEU A 40 -14.13 -26.69 -12.67
CA LEU A 40 -13.82 -25.34 -13.15
C LEU A 40 -14.58 -25.02 -14.45
N ASN A 41 -14.70 -25.98 -15.37
CA ASN A 41 -15.47 -25.77 -16.60
C ASN A 41 -16.98 -25.69 -16.34
N GLU A 42 -17.51 -26.39 -15.34
CA GLU A 42 -18.89 -26.22 -14.87
C GLU A 42 -19.10 -24.83 -14.28
N LEU A 43 -18.28 -24.43 -13.32
CA LEU A 43 -18.34 -23.11 -12.67
C LEU A 43 -18.16 -21.96 -13.69
N PHE A 44 -17.39 -22.16 -14.75
CA PHE A 44 -17.21 -21.19 -15.83
C PHE A 44 -18.47 -21.06 -16.70
N ARG A 45 -19.12 -22.19 -17.03
CA ARG A 45 -20.42 -22.20 -17.75
C ARG A 45 -21.54 -21.58 -16.92
N GLU A 46 -21.53 -21.80 -15.61
CA GLU A 46 -22.44 -21.17 -14.65
C GLU A 46 -22.09 -19.71 -14.35
N GLU A 47 -21.07 -19.16 -15.01
CA GLU A 47 -20.62 -17.79 -14.84
C GLU A 47 -20.22 -17.42 -13.39
N LYS A 48 -19.77 -18.38 -12.58
CA LYS A 48 -19.32 -18.12 -11.20
C LYS A 48 -17.84 -17.73 -11.14
N ILE A 49 -17.07 -18.11 -12.16
CA ILE A 49 -15.63 -17.88 -12.26
C ILE A 49 -15.25 -17.37 -13.66
N GLN A 50 -14.04 -16.82 -13.80
CA GLN A 50 -13.44 -16.37 -15.04
C GLN A 50 -12.11 -17.09 -15.29
N LYS A 51 -11.78 -17.29 -16.57
CA LYS A 51 -10.50 -17.86 -17.00
C LYS A 51 -9.58 -16.76 -17.52
N ILE A 52 -8.33 -16.77 -17.08
CA ILE A 52 -7.26 -15.92 -17.59
C ILE A 52 -6.46 -16.76 -18.58
N ALA A 53 -6.45 -16.34 -19.85
CA ALA A 53 -5.74 -17.02 -20.91
C ALA A 53 -4.22 -17.02 -20.62
N GLY A 54 -3.58 -18.17 -20.80
CA GLY A 54 -2.16 -18.38 -20.51
C GLY A 54 -1.79 -19.85 -20.56
N ARG A 55 -0.49 -20.14 -20.44
CA ARG A 55 0.05 -21.50 -20.34
C ARG A 55 0.85 -21.60 -19.04
N PRO A 56 0.33 -22.24 -17.98
CA PRO A 56 -1.01 -22.84 -17.85
C PRO A 56 -2.14 -21.81 -17.65
N VAL A 57 -3.37 -22.21 -17.96
CA VAL A 57 -4.59 -21.40 -17.73
C VAL A 57 -4.80 -21.16 -16.23
N LYS A 58 -5.18 -19.94 -15.87
CA LYS A 58 -5.51 -19.56 -14.49
C LYS A 58 -6.99 -19.25 -14.34
N TRP A 59 -7.50 -19.42 -13.13
CA TRP A 59 -8.91 -19.27 -12.77
C TRP A 59 -9.04 -18.29 -11.60
N THR A 60 -10.05 -17.43 -11.66
CA THR A 60 -10.40 -16.46 -10.61
C THR A 60 -11.93 -16.32 -10.51
N LYS A 61 -12.48 -15.77 -9.43
CA LYS A 61 -13.93 -15.58 -9.27
C LYS A 61 -14.47 -14.43 -10.16
N LYS A 62 -15.70 -14.55 -10.67
CA LYS A 62 -16.39 -13.51 -11.46
C LYS A 62 -16.75 -12.33 -10.54
N GLY A 63 -16.39 -11.11 -10.93
CA GLY A 63 -16.52 -9.92 -10.07
C GLY A 63 -15.37 -9.73 -9.07
N SER A 64 -14.42 -10.67 -9.04
CA SER A 64 -13.08 -10.51 -8.45
C SER A 64 -12.02 -10.67 -9.55
N MET A 65 -12.20 -9.92 -10.65
CA MET A 65 -11.14 -8.96 -10.90
C MET A 65 -11.21 -8.05 -9.67
N PRO A 66 -10.15 -7.88 -8.86
CA PRO A 66 -10.10 -6.63 -8.15
C PRO A 66 -10.35 -5.59 -9.25
N ASN A 67 -11.21 -4.61 -9.01
CA ASN A 67 -11.16 -3.41 -9.83
C ASN A 67 -9.76 -2.87 -9.58
N LEU A 68 -8.85 -3.38 -10.38
CA LEU A 68 -7.50 -2.96 -10.50
C LEU A 68 -7.60 -1.74 -11.40
N ASN A 69 -8.17 -0.69 -10.81
CA ASN A 69 -7.35 0.48 -10.65
C ASN A 69 -6.15 0.03 -9.80
N HIS A 70 -5.26 -0.78 -10.39
CA HIS A 70 -3.94 -1.05 -9.87
C HIS A 70 -3.31 0.33 -9.90
N ASN A 71 -3.38 1.06 -8.78
CA ASN A 71 -2.57 2.26 -8.61
C ASN A 71 -1.07 1.93 -8.72
N PHE A 72 -0.68 0.66 -8.89
CA PHE A 72 0.65 0.19 -9.20
C PHE A 72 0.84 -0.43 -10.61
N ASP A 73 -0.15 -0.46 -11.51
CA ASP A 73 0.06 -0.98 -12.88
C ASP A 73 0.97 -0.06 -13.70
N ASP A 74 0.97 1.24 -13.38
CA ASP A 74 1.97 2.20 -13.88
C ASP A 74 3.36 2.02 -13.24
N PHE A 75 3.49 1.18 -12.21
CA PHE A 75 4.77 0.84 -11.61
C PHE A 75 5.33 -0.39 -12.33
N ILE A 76 6.02 -0.13 -13.44
CA ILE A 76 6.57 -1.08 -14.43
C ILE A 76 7.43 -2.24 -13.82
N VAL A 77 7.70 -2.25 -12.51
CA VAL A 77 8.59 -3.21 -11.84
C VAL A 77 7.88 -4.10 -10.79
N TYR A 78 6.54 -3.99 -10.61
CA TYR A 78 5.80 -4.79 -9.60
C TYR A 78 6.05 -6.31 -9.68
N ARG A 79 6.33 -6.83 -10.88
CA ARG A 79 6.53 -8.28 -11.14
C ARG A 79 8.00 -8.73 -11.16
N GLY A 80 8.94 -7.84 -10.88
CA GLY A 80 10.38 -8.09 -10.96
C GLY A 80 11.10 -7.91 -9.63
N SER A 81 12.21 -7.18 -9.66
CA SER A 81 13.11 -6.94 -8.51
C SER A 81 12.45 -6.24 -7.32
N MET A 82 11.34 -5.53 -7.53
CA MET A 82 10.66 -4.77 -6.48
C MET A 82 9.61 -5.57 -5.71
N ARG A 83 9.33 -6.82 -6.08
CA ARG A 83 8.29 -7.64 -5.43
C ARG A 83 8.48 -7.70 -3.91
N TYR A 84 9.69 -8.00 -3.46
CA TYR A 84 10.00 -8.07 -2.03
C TYR A 84 9.73 -6.75 -1.30
N ALA A 85 10.13 -5.62 -1.89
CA ALA A 85 9.88 -4.30 -1.31
C ALA A 85 8.38 -4.01 -1.22
N ILE A 86 7.60 -4.38 -2.26
CA ILE A 86 6.14 -4.19 -2.26
C ILE A 86 5.45 -5.09 -1.23
N ASP A 87 5.92 -6.32 -1.02
CA ASP A 87 5.40 -7.21 0.01
C ASP A 87 5.68 -6.65 1.42
N GLN A 88 6.89 -6.09 1.65
CA GLN A 88 7.22 -5.41 2.90
C GLN A 88 6.37 -4.15 3.12
N ILE A 89 6.23 -3.32 2.10
CA ILE A 89 5.37 -2.12 2.12
C ILE A 89 3.93 -2.52 2.46
N SER A 90 3.39 -3.54 1.79
CA SER A 90 2.03 -3.99 2.03
C SER A 90 1.84 -4.46 3.47
N SER A 91 2.83 -5.19 4.01
CA SER A 91 2.82 -5.65 5.39
C SER A 91 2.90 -4.47 6.39
N ALA A 92 3.74 -3.48 6.11
CA ALA A 92 3.89 -2.29 6.94
C ALA A 92 2.61 -1.45 6.98
N ILE A 93 1.94 -1.23 5.83
CA ILE A 93 0.68 -0.48 5.76
C ILE A 93 -0.43 -1.23 6.54
N MET A 94 -0.47 -2.56 6.50
CA MET A 94 -1.52 -3.37 7.14
C MET A 94 -1.26 -3.69 8.62
N TYR A 95 -0.11 -3.29 9.17
CA TYR A 95 0.26 -3.63 10.54
C TYR A 95 -0.64 -2.90 11.57
N PRO A 96 -1.29 -3.59 12.52
CA PRO A 96 -2.16 -2.92 13.48
C PRO A 96 -1.42 -2.04 14.51
N PRO A 97 -2.06 -0.99 15.06
CA PRO A 97 -3.39 -0.50 14.71
C PRO A 97 -3.41 0.37 13.44
N ASP A 98 -2.37 1.18 13.22
CA ASP A 98 -2.37 2.29 12.24
C ASP A 98 -1.25 2.19 11.19
N GLY A 99 -0.66 1.02 11.02
CA GLY A 99 0.50 0.78 10.16
C GLY A 99 1.84 1.03 10.85
N LEU A 100 2.92 0.82 10.10
CA LEU A 100 4.29 1.13 10.51
C LEU A 100 4.86 2.27 9.66
N ASN A 101 5.80 3.01 10.24
CA ASN A 101 6.62 3.97 9.52
C ASN A 101 7.49 3.27 8.46
N ILE A 102 7.60 3.85 7.27
CA ILE A 102 8.33 3.26 6.13
C ILE A 102 9.50 4.17 5.76
N LEU A 103 10.72 3.63 5.82
CA LEU A 103 11.92 4.28 5.30
C LEU A 103 12.21 3.79 3.88
N ILE A 104 12.17 4.71 2.91
CA ILE A 104 12.47 4.41 1.50
C ILE A 104 13.89 4.88 1.20
N THR A 105 14.77 3.95 0.81
CA THR A 105 16.16 4.23 0.46
C THR A 105 16.42 4.00 -1.02
N GLY A 106 17.42 4.69 -1.56
CA GLY A 106 17.81 4.59 -2.96
C GLY A 106 18.43 5.88 -3.50
N HIS A 107 19.17 5.76 -4.60
CA HIS A 107 19.82 6.89 -5.26
C HIS A 107 18.82 8.00 -5.67
N SER A 108 19.33 9.19 -5.94
CA SER A 108 18.49 10.26 -6.51
C SER A 108 17.92 9.83 -7.87
N GLY A 109 16.68 10.21 -8.17
CA GLY A 109 16.03 9.91 -9.44
C GLY A 109 15.45 8.49 -9.61
N VAL A 110 15.61 7.56 -8.64
CA VAL A 110 15.08 6.19 -8.77
C VAL A 110 13.57 6.04 -8.52
N GLY A 111 12.86 7.16 -8.30
CA GLY A 111 11.40 7.15 -8.13
C GLY A 111 10.91 6.96 -6.68
N LYS A 112 11.69 7.34 -5.66
CA LYS A 112 11.28 7.24 -4.24
C LYS A 112 9.99 8.01 -3.94
N SER A 113 9.90 9.27 -4.37
CA SER A 113 8.73 10.13 -4.15
C SER A 113 7.50 9.60 -4.91
N TYR A 114 7.72 9.01 -6.09
CA TYR A 114 6.66 8.31 -6.83
C TYR A 114 6.16 7.09 -6.05
N LEU A 115 7.07 6.24 -5.56
CA LEU A 115 6.74 5.08 -4.72
C LEU A 115 5.94 5.50 -3.47
N ALA A 116 6.36 6.54 -2.75
CA ALA A 116 5.64 7.07 -1.60
C ALA A 116 4.19 7.49 -1.93
N SER A 117 3.96 8.15 -3.07
CA SER A 117 2.61 8.50 -3.51
C SER A 117 1.75 7.26 -3.79
N LYS A 118 2.36 6.19 -4.32
CA LYS A 118 1.66 4.94 -4.59
C LYS A 118 1.34 4.15 -3.32
N ILE A 119 2.19 4.21 -2.30
CA ILE A 119 1.91 3.67 -0.96
C ILE A 119 0.62 4.28 -0.40
N ALA A 120 0.51 5.61 -0.40
CA ALA A 120 -0.69 6.29 0.08
C ALA A 120 -1.95 5.94 -0.75
N GLN A 121 -1.82 5.86 -2.07
CA GLN A 121 -2.90 5.44 -2.96
C GLN A 121 -3.36 3.99 -2.70
N LEU A 122 -2.42 3.09 -2.42
CA LEU A 122 -2.72 1.71 -2.08
C LEU A 122 -3.44 1.60 -0.74
N ALA A 123 -2.97 2.31 0.28
CA ALA A 123 -3.61 2.34 1.59
C ALA A 123 -5.09 2.79 1.49
N LYS A 124 -5.37 3.82 0.68
CA LYS A 124 -6.75 4.25 0.35
C LYS A 124 -7.54 3.16 -0.34
N SER A 125 -6.98 2.55 -1.40
CA SER A 125 -7.66 1.50 -2.17
C SER A 125 -8.00 0.26 -1.35
N LYS A 126 -7.18 -0.07 -0.34
CA LYS A 126 -7.40 -1.18 0.58
C LYS A 126 -8.32 -0.82 1.77
N GLY A 127 -8.79 0.43 1.85
CA GLY A 127 -9.63 0.90 2.94
C GLY A 127 -8.91 0.99 4.29
N ILE A 128 -7.57 1.03 4.29
CA ILE A 128 -6.74 1.13 5.50
C ILE A 128 -6.82 2.56 6.04
N ILE A 129 -6.81 3.53 5.13
CA ILE A 129 -7.11 4.94 5.42
C ILE A 129 -8.31 5.39 4.60
N SER A 130 -8.99 6.45 5.07
CA SER A 130 -10.13 7.03 4.35
C SER A 130 -9.72 7.51 2.94
N ASN A 131 -10.62 7.43 1.97
CA ASN A 131 -10.39 8.00 0.63
C ASN A 131 -10.07 9.50 0.67
N GLY A 132 -10.66 10.22 1.64
CA GLY A 132 -10.41 11.63 1.89
C GLY A 132 -9.17 11.92 2.75
N ALA A 133 -8.43 10.89 3.18
CA ALA A 133 -7.26 11.05 4.03
C ALA A 133 -6.17 11.91 3.35
N PRO A 134 -5.49 12.78 4.11
CA PRO A 134 -4.44 13.64 3.58
C PRO A 134 -3.21 12.84 3.13
N TYR A 135 -2.57 13.30 2.06
CA TYR A 135 -1.22 12.90 1.69
C TYR A 135 -0.40 14.18 1.53
N ILE A 136 0.46 14.44 2.51
CA ILE A 136 1.26 15.67 2.59
C ILE A 136 2.70 15.32 2.30
N VAL A 137 3.37 16.15 1.50
CA VAL A 137 4.79 16.00 1.18
C VAL A 137 5.54 17.20 1.73
N LEU A 138 6.62 16.93 2.46
CA LEU A 138 7.62 17.93 2.83
C LEU A 138 8.96 17.51 2.27
N ASN A 139 9.52 18.34 1.39
CA ASN A 139 10.92 18.19 0.99
C ASN A 139 11.80 18.93 1.99
N CYS A 140 12.53 18.17 2.82
CA CYS A 140 13.37 18.73 3.87
C CYS A 140 14.58 19.50 3.31
N ALA A 141 14.97 19.26 2.05
CA ALA A 141 16.08 19.95 1.43
C ALA A 141 15.78 21.44 1.14
N ASP A 142 14.52 21.79 0.84
CA ASP A 142 14.12 23.15 0.45
C ASP A 142 14.33 24.18 1.57
N TYR A 143 14.31 23.72 2.82
CA TYR A 143 14.38 24.55 4.01
C TYR A 143 15.54 24.16 4.94
N ALA A 144 16.48 23.34 4.45
CA ALA A 144 17.61 22.84 5.24
C ALA A 144 18.47 23.96 5.85
N ASN A 145 18.50 25.15 5.23
CA ASN A 145 19.23 26.32 5.71
C ASN A 145 18.48 27.10 6.80
N ASN A 146 17.24 26.74 7.13
CA ASN A 146 16.44 27.37 8.18
C ASN A 146 15.72 26.30 9.04
N PRO A 147 16.44 25.70 10.01
CA PRO A 147 15.92 24.61 10.84
C PRO A 147 14.68 25.00 11.65
N GLU A 148 14.58 26.25 12.10
CA GLU A 148 13.41 26.76 12.84
C GLU A 148 12.16 26.78 11.97
N LEU A 149 12.29 27.19 10.70
CA LEU A 149 11.18 27.16 9.76
C LEU A 149 10.68 25.71 9.55
N VAL A 150 11.60 24.76 9.35
CA VAL A 150 11.26 23.33 9.24
C VAL A 150 10.54 22.83 10.50
N SER A 151 11.05 23.16 11.68
CA SER A 151 10.42 22.83 12.96
C SER A 151 9.00 23.39 13.04
N SER A 152 8.83 24.67 12.69
CA SER A 152 7.52 25.35 12.74
C SER A 152 6.53 24.76 11.74
N MET A 153 6.99 24.27 10.59
CA MET A 153 6.14 23.60 9.61
C MET A 153 5.75 22.21 10.09
N LEU A 154 6.69 21.39 10.57
CA LEU A 154 6.41 20.02 11.02
C LEU A 154 5.47 19.99 12.22
N PHE A 155 5.79 20.79 13.26
CA PHE A 155 5.14 20.71 14.57
C PHE A 155 4.10 21.82 14.79
N GLY A 156 4.14 22.88 13.99
CA GLY A 156 3.30 24.06 14.21
C GLY A 156 3.87 24.96 15.28
N TYR A 157 3.11 26.01 15.63
CA TYR A 157 3.41 26.89 16.74
C TYR A 157 2.14 27.48 17.33
N VAL A 158 2.21 27.82 18.61
CA VAL A 158 1.15 28.55 19.31
C VAL A 158 1.35 30.06 19.16
N LYS A 159 0.27 30.83 19.31
CA LYS A 159 0.33 32.29 19.34
C LYS A 159 1.34 32.75 20.41
N GLY A 160 2.25 33.63 20.02
CA GLY A 160 3.30 34.16 20.91
C GLY A 160 4.53 33.26 21.08
N ALA A 161 4.68 32.18 20.30
CA ALA A 161 5.86 31.33 20.35
C ALA A 161 7.16 32.04 19.95
N TYR A 162 7.08 33.08 19.11
CA TYR A 162 8.20 33.94 18.72
C TYR A 162 7.68 35.34 18.32
N THR A 163 8.58 36.30 18.17
CA THR A 163 8.25 37.68 17.79
C THR A 163 7.60 37.71 16.41
N GLY A 164 6.30 38.06 16.35
CA GLY A 164 5.50 38.06 15.13
C GLY A 164 4.54 36.86 14.97
N ALA A 165 4.53 35.90 15.89
CA ALA A 165 3.55 34.81 15.94
C ALA A 165 2.17 35.30 16.42
N ASN A 166 1.48 36.06 15.58
CA ASN A 166 0.19 36.70 15.91
C ASN A 166 -0.99 35.71 16.00
N GLU A 167 -0.84 34.54 15.38
CA GLU A 167 -1.83 33.47 15.35
C GLU A 167 -1.16 32.12 15.63
N ALA A 168 -1.93 31.11 16.00
CA ALA A 168 -1.45 29.73 16.09
C ALA A 168 -1.54 29.07 14.71
N LYS A 169 -0.58 28.20 14.39
CA LYS A 169 -0.55 27.45 13.13
C LYS A 169 -0.36 25.97 13.39
N ASP A 170 -1.25 25.16 12.82
CA ASP A 170 -1.14 23.71 12.89
C ASP A 170 0.04 23.20 12.07
N GLY A 171 0.81 22.28 12.65
CA GLY A 171 1.93 21.61 11.98
C GLY A 171 1.47 20.57 10.95
N LEU A 172 2.36 20.22 10.04
CA LEU A 172 2.11 19.22 8.99
C LEU A 172 1.79 17.83 9.57
N LEU A 173 2.36 17.47 10.73
CA LEU A 173 2.00 16.22 11.41
C LEU A 173 0.51 16.18 11.77
N LYS A 174 -0.02 17.28 12.32
CA LYS A 174 -1.43 17.40 12.67
C LYS A 174 -2.32 17.46 11.42
N GLN A 175 -1.88 18.17 10.37
CA GLN A 175 -2.60 18.25 9.10
C GLN A 175 -2.64 16.89 8.38
N ALA A 176 -1.64 16.04 8.58
CA ALA A 176 -1.56 14.70 8.00
C ALA A 176 -2.31 13.64 8.82
N ASN A 177 -2.96 14.01 9.93
CA ASN A 177 -3.64 13.07 10.81
C ASN A 177 -4.66 12.20 10.05
N GLY A 178 -4.62 10.89 10.28
CA GLY A 178 -5.45 9.89 9.59
C GLY A 178 -5.03 9.61 8.13
N GLY A 179 -3.87 10.13 7.69
CA GLY A 179 -3.31 9.92 6.36
C GLY A 179 -1.80 9.68 6.41
N TYR A 180 -1.06 10.24 5.45
CA TYR A 180 0.40 10.07 5.35
C TYR A 180 1.11 11.43 5.23
N LEU A 181 2.21 11.58 5.98
CA LEU A 181 3.22 12.61 5.79
C LEU A 181 4.48 11.97 5.18
N PHE A 182 4.83 12.35 3.96
CA PHE A 182 6.06 11.94 3.30
C PHE A 182 7.14 13.01 3.48
N LEU A 183 8.22 12.63 4.17
CA LEU A 183 9.41 13.46 4.37
C LEU A 183 10.47 13.10 3.33
N ASP A 184 10.53 13.88 2.24
CA ASP A 184 11.56 13.68 1.23
C ASP A 184 12.88 14.28 1.69
N GLU A 185 13.98 13.61 1.35
CA GLU A 185 15.33 13.94 1.81
C GLU A 185 15.43 14.13 3.34
N VAL A 186 14.78 13.25 4.12
CA VAL A 186 14.70 13.32 5.61
C VAL A 186 16.06 13.45 6.30
N HIS A 187 17.13 12.95 5.68
CA HIS A 187 18.51 13.08 6.18
C HIS A 187 19.00 14.54 6.25
N ARG A 188 18.29 15.48 5.61
CA ARG A 188 18.56 16.92 5.64
C ARG A 188 17.96 17.63 6.87
N LEU A 189 17.17 16.93 7.69
CA LEU A 189 16.71 17.47 8.96
C LEU A 189 17.89 17.75 9.91
N SER A 190 17.83 18.85 10.65
CA SER A 190 18.77 19.12 11.75
C SER A 190 18.64 18.07 12.86
N SER A 191 19.69 17.88 13.65
CA SER A 191 19.67 16.93 14.79
C SER A 191 18.50 17.20 15.74
N GLU A 192 18.23 18.47 16.05
CA GLU A 192 17.10 18.88 16.89
C GLU A 192 15.73 18.45 16.29
N ASN A 193 15.55 18.63 14.98
CA ASN A 193 14.31 18.22 14.32
C ASN A 193 14.19 16.69 14.23
N GLN A 194 15.30 15.96 14.12
CA GLN A 194 15.32 14.50 14.20
C GLN A 194 14.91 14.01 15.59
N GLU A 195 15.41 14.64 16.66
CA GLU A 195 15.03 14.32 18.04
C GLU A 195 13.54 14.58 18.31
N LYS A 196 13.01 15.73 17.87
CA LYS A 196 11.58 16.05 18.00
C LYS A 196 10.71 15.06 17.23
N LEU A 197 11.12 14.69 16.01
CA LEU A 197 10.39 13.71 15.21
C LEU A 197 10.41 12.32 15.86
N PHE A 198 11.57 11.91 16.39
CA PHE A 198 11.70 10.67 17.15
C PHE A 198 10.77 10.67 18.37
N SER A 199 10.78 11.74 19.17
CA SER A 199 9.89 11.87 20.34
C SER A 199 8.40 11.89 20.00
N PHE A 200 8.02 12.20 18.77
CA PHE A 200 6.63 12.10 18.30
C PHE A 200 6.25 10.67 17.87
N MET A 201 7.23 9.89 17.43
CA MET A 201 7.03 8.53 16.92
C MET A 201 7.07 7.45 18.00
N ASP A 202 7.70 7.74 19.15
CA ASP A 202 7.80 6.88 20.34
C ASP A 202 6.57 7.03 21.25
#